data_AF-A0A0C3F1E7-F1
#
_entry.id   AF-A0A0C3F1E7-F1
#
_cell.length_a   1.000
_cell.length_b   1.000
_cell.length_c   1.000
_cell.angle_alpha   90.00
_cell.angle_beta   90.00
_cell.angle_gamma   90.00
#
_symmetry.space_group_name_H-M   'P 1'
#
loop_
_entity.id
_entity.type
_entity.pdbx_description
1 polymer ?
#
loop_
_entity_poly.entity_id
_entity_poly.type
_entity_poly.pdbx_seq_one_letter_code
_entity_poly.pdbx_strand_id
1 'polypeptide(L)' 'LCQSMKDDLAVLLDPETGFAPRFRQICRDQLAEFEENLDDRAHAEELAALRMEENTWGLLQALIP' A
#
# COMPACT_ATOMS: atom_id res chain seq x y z
N LEU A 1 3.44 -3.33 15.99
CA LEU A 1 3.35 -1.96 15.41
C LEU A 1 2.01 -1.32 15.75
N CYS A 2 0.88 -1.73 15.14
CA CYS A 2 -0.41 -1.04 15.30
C CYS A 2 -0.98 -0.98 16.74
N GLN A 3 -0.64 -1.95 17.59
CA GLN A 3 -1.06 -1.99 19.00
C GLN A 3 0.02 -1.50 19.97
N SER A 4 1.29 -1.54 19.57
CA SER A 4 2.43 -1.27 20.44
C SER A 4 2.96 0.16 20.32
N MET A 5 2.68 0.84 19.21
CA MET A 5 3.19 2.20 18.88
C MET A 5 2.07 3.11 18.40
N LYS A 6 0.82 2.80 18.76
CA LYS A 6 -0.38 3.49 18.27
C LYS A 6 -0.32 5.02 18.47
N ASP A 7 0.32 5.46 19.56
CA ASP A 7 0.40 6.87 19.92
C ASP A 7 1.72 7.54 19.46
N ASP A 8 2.65 6.78 18.88
CA ASP A 8 3.91 7.30 18.34
C ASP A 8 3.73 7.66 16.87
N LEU A 9 3.09 8.81 16.65
CA LEU A 9 2.75 9.30 15.32
C LEU A 9 3.97 9.42 14.40
N ALA A 10 5.15 9.76 14.96
CA ALA A 10 6.38 9.89 14.17
C ALA A 10 6.78 8.55 13.56
N VAL A 11 6.71 7.46 14.34
CA VAL A 11 7.03 6.12 13.82
C VAL A 11 5.96 5.61 12.86
N LEU A 12 4.69 5.93 13.08
CA LEU A 12 3.61 5.52 12.18
C LEU A 12 3.67 6.23 10.82
N LEU A 13 4.10 7.48 10.81
CA LEU A 13 4.21 8.31 9.61
C LEU A 13 5.58 8.24 8.95
N ASP A 14 6.58 7.58 9.54
CA ASP A 14 7.92 7.49 8.99
C ASP A 14 7.91 7.10 7.48
N PRO A 15 8.56 7.89 6.60
CA PRO A 15 8.40 7.74 5.15
C PRO A 15 9.02 6.44 4.62
N GLU A 16 9.89 5.77 5.38
CA GLU A 16 10.59 4.55 4.95
C GLU A 16 10.05 3.30 5.66
N THR A 17 9.63 3.43 6.91
CA THR A 17 9.31 2.32 7.81
C THR A 17 7.91 2.38 8.39
N GLY A 18 7.19 3.49 8.20
CA GLY A 18 5.83 3.72 8.65
C GLY A 18 4.79 2.98 7.82
N PHE A 19 3.53 3.41 7.91
CA PHE A 19 2.43 2.70 7.26
C PHE A 19 2.40 2.86 5.75
N ALA A 20 2.58 4.08 5.24
CA ALA A 20 2.51 4.36 3.81
C ALA A 20 3.45 3.48 2.96
N PRO A 21 4.77 3.39 3.24
CA PRO A 21 5.67 2.52 2.47
C PRO A 21 5.31 1.04 2.56
N ARG A 22 4.85 0.57 3.74
CA ARG A 22 4.46 -0.84 3.94
C ARG A 22 3.20 -1.22 3.18
N PHE A 23 2.14 -0.41 3.27
CA PHE A 23 0.91 -0.68 2.53
C PHE A 23 1.11 -0.56 1.03
N ARG A 24 1.91 0.41 0.59
CA ARG A 24 2.31 0.50 -0.82
C ARG A 24 3.00 -0.78 -1.31
N GLN A 25 3.89 -1.36 -0.50
CA GLN A 25 4.55 -2.62 -0.84
C GLN A 25 3.55 -3.78 -0.92
N ILE A 26 2.62 -3.89 0.03
CA ILE A 26 1.56 -4.91 -0.01
C ILE A 26 0.73 -4.80 -1.29
N CYS A 27 0.33 -3.59 -1.70
CA CYS A 27 -0.40 -3.41 -2.95
C CYS A 27 0.41 -3.86 -4.17
N ARG A 28 1.72 -3.60 -4.20
CA ARG A 28 2.61 -4.04 -5.29
C ARG A 28 2.76 -5.55 -5.35
N ASP A 29 2.93 -6.19 -4.20
CA ASP A 29 3.06 -7.64 -4.10
C ASP A 29 1.78 -8.32 -4.61
N GLN A 30 0.61 -7.81 -4.20
CA GLN A 30 -0.68 -8.32 -4.69
C GLN A 30 -0.87 -8.07 -6.19
N LEU A 31 -0.50 -6.89 -6.71
CA LEU A 31 -0.57 -6.61 -8.15
C LEU A 31 0.30 -7.59 -8.95
N ALA A 32 1.50 -7.90 -8.48
CA ALA A 32 2.37 -8.89 -9.11
C ALA A 32 1.74 -10.30 -9.08
N GLU A 33 1.15 -10.70 -7.95
CA GLU A 33 0.43 -11.99 -7.85
C GLU A 33 -0.74 -12.07 -8.83
N PHE A 34 -1.50 -10.98 -9.02
CA PHE A 34 -2.58 -10.97 -10.01
C PHE A 34 -2.08 -11.06 -11.46
N GLU A 35 -0.99 -10.36 -11.78
CA GLU A 35 -0.36 -10.42 -13.11
C GLU A 35 0.14 -11.84 -13.44
N GLU A 36 0.59 -12.60 -12.44
CA GLU A 36 1.03 -13.98 -12.60
C GLU A 36 -0.13 -14.98 -12.78
N ASN A 37 -1.31 -14.70 -12.22
CA ASN A 37 -2.44 -15.64 -12.17
C ASN A 37 -3.50 -15.48 -13.29
N LEU A 38 -3.35 -14.49 -14.19
CA LEU A 38 -4.06 -14.36 -15.49
C LEU A 38 -5.60 -14.63 -15.51
N ASP A 39 -6.34 -14.29 -14.45
CA ASP A 39 -7.82 -14.30 -14.47
C ASP A 39 -8.39 -12.88 -14.72
N ASP A 40 -8.04 -12.33 -15.88
CA ASP A 40 -8.17 -10.89 -16.21
C ASP A 40 -9.59 -10.32 -16.19
N ARG A 41 -10.63 -11.17 -16.25
CA ARG A 41 -12.03 -10.71 -16.44
C ARG A 41 -12.82 -10.61 -15.15
N ALA A 42 -12.49 -11.39 -14.12
CA ALA A 42 -13.16 -11.30 -12.82
C ALA A 42 -12.62 -10.16 -11.96
N HIS A 43 -11.38 -9.71 -12.22
CA HIS A 43 -10.63 -8.85 -11.30
C HIS A 43 -10.34 -7.43 -11.80
N ALA A 44 -10.90 -6.99 -12.93
CA ALA A 44 -10.55 -5.68 -13.51
C ALA A 44 -10.86 -4.49 -12.57
N GLU A 45 -11.98 -4.52 -11.87
CA GLU A 45 -12.36 -3.49 -10.89
C GLU A 45 -11.47 -3.56 -9.64
N GLU A 46 -11.19 -4.76 -9.14
CA GLU A 46 -10.31 -4.97 -7.99
C GLU A 46 -8.87 -4.53 -8.29
N LEU A 47 -8.36 -4.81 -9.49
CA LEU A 47 -7.06 -4.35 -9.97
C LEU A 47 -7.01 -2.82 -10.08
N ALA A 48 -8.07 -2.19 -10.57
CA ALA A 48 -8.15 -0.74 -10.65
C ALA A 48 -8.16 -0.11 -9.25
N ALA A 49 -8.93 -0.67 -8.32
CA ALA A 49 -8.97 -0.25 -6.93
C ALA A 49 -7.61 -0.42 -6.25
N LEU A 50 -6.97 -1.57 -6.42
CA LEU A 50 -5.66 -1.87 -5.84
C LEU A 50 -4.56 -0.94 -6.37
N ARG A 51 -4.58 -0.59 -7.67
CA ARG A 51 -3.70 0.43 -8.25
C ARG A 51 -3.97 1.82 -7.69
N MET A 52 -5.24 2.18 -7.47
CA MET A 52 -5.58 3.45 -6.84
C MET A 52 -5.07 3.51 -5.39
N GLU A 53 -5.17 2.41 -4.64
CA GLU A 53 -4.62 2.31 -3.29
C GLU A 53 -3.08 2.44 -3.28
N GLU A 54 -2.35 1.71 -4.15
CA GLU A 54 -0.89 1.83 -4.26
C GLU A 54 -0.45 3.28 -4.49
N ASN A 55 -1.12 3.97 -5.42
CA ASN A 55 -0.84 5.37 -5.72
C ASN A 55 -1.16 6.30 -4.55
N THR A 56 -2.25 6.03 -3.83
CA THR A 56 -2.66 6.82 -2.66
C THR A 56 -1.64 6.68 -1.53
N TRP A 57 -1.17 5.47 -1.27
CA TRP A 57 -0.10 5.23 -0.29
C TRP A 57 1.22 5.85 -0.72
N GLY A 58 1.56 5.77 -2.01
CA GLY A 58 2.73 6.44 -2.58
C GLY A 58 2.67 7.97 -2.45
N LEU A 59 1.51 8.58 -2.67
CA LEU A 59 1.30 10.00 -2.47
C LEU A 59 1.46 10.39 -0.99
N LEU A 60 0.87 9.62 -0.09
CA LEU A 60 0.99 9.87 1.35
C LEU A 60 2.46 9.78 1.79
N GLN A 61 3.19 8.77 1.33
CA GLN A 61 4.62 8.61 1.59
C GLN A 61 5.42 9.83 1.10
N ALA A 62 5.09 10.36 -0.07
CA ALA A 62 5.80 11.51 -0.65
C ALA A 62 5.49 12.85 0.02
N LEU A 63 4.34 12.97 0.71
CA LEU A 63 3.92 14.19 1.38
C LEU A 63 4.33 14.26 2.85
N ILE A 64 4.70 13.13 3.46
CA ILE A 64 5.15 13.09 4.84
C ILE A 64 6.65 13.44 4.90
N PRO A 65 7.04 14.47 5.69
CA PRO A 65 8.42 14.92 5.81
C PRO A 65 9.33 14.00 6.62
#